data_AF-A0A1Q2CBJ8-F1
#
_entry.id   AF-A0A1Q2CBJ8-F1
#
_cell.length_a   1.000
_cell.length_b   1.000
_cell.length_c   1.000
_cell.angle_alpha   90.00
_cell.angle_beta   90.00
_cell.angle_gamma   90.00
#
_symmetry.space_group_name_H-M   'P 1'
#
loop_
_entity.id
_entity.type
_entity.pdbx_description
1 polymer ?
#
loop_
_entity_poly.entity_id
_entity_poly.type
_entity_poly.pdbx_seq_one_letter_code
_entity_poly.pdbx_strand_id
1 'polypeptide(L)'
;MSDLELSYVIPFKDWGLRRIGLAVESARASLGGIPGEVIVSDYGSEFEGEELDHFRSYLESRGAVYVRTETDGVWSRSRALNAGMAVARGRVLVAADADMVVPPDCLQRTAEIIGADPNLASSTAASTFLPTGGTRRSRTGASTGRRCVASRPCGPGGGWD
;
A
#
# COMPACT_ATOMS: atom_id res chain seq x y z
N MET A 1 -4.38 -18.46 -19.51
CA MET A 1 -3.61 -17.42 -18.80
C MET A 1 -3.22 -18.02 -17.47
N SER A 2 -1.93 -17.95 -17.12
CA SER A 2 -1.36 -18.47 -15.89
C SER A 2 -2.20 -18.08 -14.68
N ASP A 3 -2.37 -19.03 -13.76
CA ASP A 3 -3.15 -18.98 -12.51
C ASP A 3 -2.51 -18.00 -11.49
N LEU A 4 -2.38 -16.74 -11.90
CA LEU A 4 -1.75 -15.68 -11.13
C LEU A 4 -2.78 -15.10 -10.18
N GLU A 5 -2.70 -15.50 -8.92
CA GLU A 5 -3.45 -14.89 -7.82
C GLU A 5 -2.61 -13.79 -7.15
N LEU A 6 -3.21 -12.61 -6.95
CA LEU A 6 -2.56 -11.44 -6.34
C LEU A 6 -3.21 -11.11 -4.98
N SER A 7 -2.38 -10.91 -3.96
CA SER A 7 -2.82 -10.37 -2.67
C SER A 7 -2.29 -8.95 -2.49
N TYR A 8 -3.20 -7.99 -2.41
CA TYR A 8 -2.90 -6.58 -2.14
C TYR A 8 -3.07 -6.30 -0.65
N VAL A 9 -1.97 -6.06 0.06
CA VAL A 9 -1.92 -5.91 1.51
C VAL A 9 -1.78 -4.44 1.88
N ILE A 10 -2.72 -3.96 2.70
CA ILE A 10 -2.79 -2.59 3.20
C ILE A 10 -2.51 -2.60 4.70
N PRO A 11 -1.36 -2.08 5.17
CA PRO A 11 -1.11 -1.92 6.59
C PRO A 11 -1.95 -0.75 7.11
N PHE A 12 -2.63 -0.95 8.23
CA PHE A 12 -3.59 -0.01 8.77
C PHE A 12 -3.44 0.14 10.30
N LYS A 13 -3.50 1.38 10.78
CA LYS A 13 -3.76 1.73 12.18
C LYS A 13 -4.41 3.11 12.25
N ASP A 14 -5.59 3.18 12.85
CA ASP A 14 -6.32 4.42 13.16
C ASP A 14 -6.50 5.39 11.97
N TRP A 15 -6.58 4.88 10.73
CA TRP A 15 -6.89 5.70 9.55
C TRP A 15 -8.40 5.86 9.37
N GLY A 16 -8.84 7.01 8.85
CA GLY A 16 -10.26 7.29 8.66
C GLY A 16 -10.94 6.35 7.65
N LEU A 17 -12.14 5.89 8.00
CA LEU A 17 -12.96 4.93 7.25
C LEU A 17 -13.08 5.24 5.74
N ARG A 18 -13.27 6.52 5.40
CA ARG A 18 -13.38 6.96 4.00
C ARG A 18 -12.09 6.73 3.19
N ARG A 19 -10.92 6.94 3.78
CA ARG A 19 -9.64 6.81 3.06
C ARG A 19 -9.35 5.36 2.74
N ILE A 20 -9.46 4.50 3.76
CA ILE A 20 -9.26 3.06 3.58
C ILE A 20 -10.31 2.45 2.65
N GLY A 21 -11.56 2.92 2.71
CA GLY A 21 -12.61 2.51 1.77
C GLY A 21 -12.24 2.79 0.31
N LEU A 22 -11.76 4.01 0.01
CA LEU A 22 -11.30 4.37 -1.33
C LEU A 22 -10.09 3.54 -1.79
N ALA A 23 -9.14 3.28 -0.89
CA ALA A 23 -7.99 2.44 -1.18
C ALA A 23 -8.43 1.02 -1.56
N VAL A 24 -9.32 0.41 -0.75
CA VAL A 24 -9.88 -0.92 -1.00
C VAL A 24 -10.65 -0.97 -2.32
N GLU A 25 -11.58 -0.03 -2.54
CA GLU A 25 -12.40 0.00 -3.76
C GLU A 25 -11.52 0.12 -5.01
N SER A 26 -10.53 1.02 -4.98
CA SER A 26 -9.61 1.21 -6.10
C SER A 26 -8.72 -0.01 -6.34
N ALA A 27 -8.23 -0.67 -5.29
CA ALA A 27 -7.45 -1.89 -5.41
C ALA A 27 -8.29 -3.04 -5.98
N ARG A 28 -9.53 -3.23 -5.50
CA ARG A 28 -10.45 -4.23 -6.05
C ARG A 28 -10.75 -3.98 -7.51
N ALA A 29 -11.02 -2.73 -7.91
CA ALA A 29 -11.22 -2.38 -9.31
C ALA A 29 -9.95 -2.62 -10.16
N SER A 30 -8.76 -2.39 -9.60
CA SER A 30 -7.48 -2.55 -10.30
C SER A 30 -7.07 -4.01 -10.55
N LEU A 31 -7.64 -4.96 -9.79
CA LEU A 31 -7.49 -6.40 -10.09
C LEU A 31 -8.13 -6.77 -11.43
N GLY A 32 -9.10 -5.98 -11.94
CA GLY A 32 -9.74 -6.23 -13.22
C GLY A 32 -10.41 -7.60 -13.26
N GLY A 33 -9.79 -8.56 -13.96
CA GLY A 33 -10.28 -9.93 -14.12
C GLY A 33 -9.35 -11.02 -13.57
N ILE A 34 -8.24 -10.67 -12.91
CA ILE A 34 -7.36 -11.68 -12.29
C ILE A 34 -7.89 -12.11 -10.91
N PRO A 35 -7.73 -13.39 -10.53
CA PRO A 35 -7.99 -13.82 -9.17
C PRO A 35 -7.15 -13.01 -8.18
N GLY A 36 -7.76 -12.58 -7.08
CA GLY A 36 -7.02 -11.85 -6.07
C GLY A 36 -7.88 -11.36 -4.92
N GLU A 37 -7.18 -10.91 -3.89
CA GLU A 37 -7.76 -10.40 -2.65
C GLU A 37 -7.12 -9.07 -2.25
N VAL A 38 -7.90 -8.29 -1.51
CA VAL A 38 -7.43 -7.07 -0.85
C VAL A 38 -7.49 -7.34 0.64
N ILE A 39 -6.35 -7.26 1.32
CA ILE A 39 -6.22 -7.52 2.75
C ILE A 39 -5.97 -6.20 3.45
N VAL A 40 -6.81 -5.84 4.41
CA VAL A 40 -6.54 -4.75 5.34
C VAL A 40 -5.97 -5.36 6.61
N SER A 41 -4.68 -5.12 6.85
CA SER A 41 -3.99 -5.58 8.06
C SER A 41 -3.96 -4.46 9.09
N ASP A 42 -4.94 -4.51 9.99
CA ASP A 42 -5.02 -3.66 11.17
C ASP A 42 -4.04 -4.17 12.23
N TYR A 43 -3.11 -3.32 12.65
CA TYR A 43 -2.10 -3.65 13.64
C TYR A 43 -2.14 -2.64 14.80
N GLY A 44 -3.00 -2.93 15.77
CA GLY A 44 -3.14 -2.16 17.00
C GLY A 44 -3.95 -0.87 16.88
N SER A 45 -5.01 -0.82 16.06
CA SER A 45 -6.01 0.25 16.15
C SER A 45 -6.84 0.16 17.43
N GLU A 46 -7.30 1.30 17.91
CA GLU A 46 -8.00 1.42 19.22
C GLU A 46 -9.52 1.19 19.14
N PHE A 47 -10.04 0.82 17.96
CA PHE A 47 -11.46 0.50 17.79
C PHE A 47 -11.86 -0.71 18.63
N GLU A 48 -12.99 -0.62 19.32
CA GLU A 48 -13.53 -1.69 20.16
C GLU A 48 -15.05 -1.81 19.98
N GLY A 49 -15.61 -2.97 20.36
CA GLY A 49 -17.06 -3.22 20.36
C GLY A 49 -17.73 -2.90 19.02
N GLU A 50 -18.83 -2.14 19.07
CA GLU A 50 -19.65 -1.80 17.89
C GLU A 50 -18.87 -1.03 16.82
N GLU A 51 -17.86 -0.23 17.21
CA GLU A 51 -17.03 0.51 16.24
C GLU A 51 -16.17 -0.44 15.41
N LEU A 52 -15.55 -1.43 16.07
CA LEU A 52 -14.77 -2.46 15.40
C LEU A 52 -15.64 -3.29 14.44
N ASP A 53 -16.84 -3.68 14.89
CA ASP A 53 -17.78 -4.44 14.07
C ASP A 53 -18.26 -3.64 12.85
N HIS A 54 -18.53 -2.34 13.04
CA HIS A 54 -18.88 -1.43 11.95
C HIS A 54 -17.72 -1.30 10.95
N PHE A 55 -16.50 -1.09 11.45
CA PHE A 55 -15.31 -0.93 10.63
C PHE A 55 -15.02 -2.19 9.79
N ARG A 56 -15.07 -3.37 10.42
CA ARG A 56 -14.92 -4.66 9.75
C ARG A 56 -15.97 -4.84 8.66
N SER A 57 -17.25 -4.68 9.01
CA SER A 57 -18.38 -4.83 8.07
C SER A 57 -18.28 -3.86 6.88
N TYR A 58 -17.83 -2.63 7.12
CA TYR A 58 -17.62 -1.64 6.08
C TYR A 58 -16.55 -2.06 5.06
N LEU A 59 -15.45 -2.69 5.51
CA LEU A 59 -14.39 -3.16 4.62
C LEU A 59 -14.77 -4.46 3.90
N GLU A 60 -15.37 -5.40 4.61
CA GLU A 60 -15.79 -6.69 4.06
C GLU A 60 -16.89 -6.53 2.99
N SER A 61 -17.84 -5.61 3.21
CA SER A 61 -18.85 -5.25 2.20
C SER A 61 -18.24 -4.67 0.91
N ARG A 62 -16.98 -4.22 0.94
CA ARG A 62 -16.20 -3.74 -0.22
C ARG A 62 -15.29 -4.82 -0.80
N GLY A 63 -15.39 -6.05 -0.30
CA GLY A 63 -14.61 -7.19 -0.77
C GLY A 63 -13.17 -7.22 -0.26
N ALA A 64 -12.88 -6.55 0.85
CA ALA A 64 -11.63 -6.75 1.57
C ALA A 64 -11.74 -7.89 2.59
N VAL A 65 -10.60 -8.54 2.85
CA VAL A 65 -10.40 -9.39 4.02
C VAL A 65 -9.80 -8.52 5.11
N TYR A 66 -10.49 -8.42 6.26
CA TYR A 66 -10.00 -7.65 7.38
C TYR A 66 -9.27 -8.55 8.38
N VAL A 67 -8.04 -8.19 8.74
CA VAL A 67 -7.17 -8.95 9.63
C VAL A 67 -6.71 -8.00 10.73
N ARG A 68 -7.06 -8.31 11.98
CA ARG A 68 -6.64 -7.54 13.15
C ARG A 68 -5.56 -8.27 13.91
N THR A 69 -4.51 -7.55 14.26
CA THR A 69 -3.49 -7.96 15.22
C THR A 69 -3.54 -7.02 16.41
N GLU A 70 -3.90 -7.54 17.57
CA GLU A 70 -3.80 -6.82 18.82
C GLU A 70 -2.33 -6.66 19.21
N THR A 71 -1.95 -5.47 19.65
CA THR A 71 -0.61 -5.21 20.16
C THR A 71 -0.63 -4.00 21.10
N ASP A 72 0.13 -4.09 22.18
CA ASP A 72 0.48 -3.01 23.12
C ASP A 72 1.79 -2.32 22.72
N GLY A 73 2.42 -2.76 21.62
CA GLY A 73 3.71 -2.30 21.15
C GLY A 73 3.63 -1.07 20.24
N VAL A 74 4.81 -0.53 19.94
CA VAL A 74 4.96 0.57 18.98
C VAL A 74 4.47 0.13 17.59
N TRP A 75 3.62 0.95 16.98
CA TRP A 75 3.18 0.79 15.60
C TRP A 75 4.37 0.56 14.67
N SER A 76 4.27 -0.47 13.83
CA SER A 76 5.27 -0.76 12.81
C SER A 76 4.59 -1.18 11.52
N ARG A 77 4.73 -0.34 10.49
CA ARG A 77 4.21 -0.62 9.16
C ARG A 77 4.70 -1.97 8.62
N SER A 78 5.95 -2.31 8.85
CA SER A 78 6.53 -3.60 8.42
C SER A 78 5.92 -4.78 9.16
N ARG A 79 5.63 -4.65 10.46
CA ARG A 79 4.95 -5.73 11.21
C ARG A 79 3.50 -5.90 10.75
N ALA A 80 2.80 -4.81 10.51
CA ALA A 80 1.46 -4.83 9.92
C ALA A 80 1.47 -5.53 8.55
N LEU A 81 2.37 -5.13 7.64
CA LEU A 81 2.51 -5.80 6.34
C LEU A 81 2.79 -7.29 6.49
N ASN A 82 3.71 -7.68 7.37
CA ASN A 82 4.04 -9.09 7.58
C ASN A 82 2.85 -9.88 8.13
N ALA A 83 2.05 -9.29 9.04
CA ALA A 83 0.84 -9.93 9.56
C ALA A 83 -0.20 -10.16 8.44
N GLY A 84 -0.40 -9.17 7.57
CA GLY A 84 -1.28 -9.33 6.40
C GLY A 84 -0.74 -10.33 5.37
N MET A 85 0.56 -10.30 5.08
CA MET A 85 1.20 -11.23 4.14
C MET A 85 1.19 -12.67 4.65
N ALA A 86 1.21 -12.90 5.97
CA ALA A 86 1.16 -14.23 6.56
C ALA A 86 -0.15 -14.99 6.28
N VAL A 87 -1.24 -14.27 5.98
CA VAL A 87 -2.55 -14.85 5.64
C VAL A 87 -2.92 -14.69 4.16
N ALA A 88 -2.05 -14.06 3.38
CA ALA A 88 -2.23 -13.88 1.94
C ALA A 88 -2.12 -15.22 1.21
N ARG A 89 -3.00 -15.42 0.22
CA ARG A 89 -3.05 -16.62 -0.63
C ARG A 89 -2.41 -16.42 -2.00
N GLY A 90 -2.31 -15.17 -2.44
CA GLY A 90 -1.77 -14.79 -3.73
C GLY A 90 -0.29 -15.11 -3.86
N ARG A 91 0.09 -15.60 -5.03
CA ARG A 91 1.49 -15.84 -5.42
C ARG A 91 2.25 -14.52 -5.64
N VAL A 92 1.53 -13.46 -5.99
CA VAL A 92 2.06 -12.11 -6.11
C VAL A 92 1.58 -11.28 -4.92
N LEU A 93 2.51 -10.77 -4.12
CA LEU A 93 2.22 -9.90 -2.99
C LEU A 93 2.46 -8.43 -3.40
N VAL A 94 1.48 -7.58 -3.16
CA VAL A 94 1.61 -6.13 -3.33
C VAL A 94 1.42 -5.46 -1.98
N ALA A 95 2.35 -4.59 -1.60
CA ALA A 95 2.28 -3.80 -0.38
C ALA A 95 2.03 -2.33 -0.73
N ALA A 96 1.01 -1.72 -0.14
CA ALA A 96 0.68 -0.31 -0.37
C ALA A 96 -0.01 0.32 0.84
N ASP A 97 0.19 1.62 1.05
CA ASP A 97 -0.32 2.33 2.22
C ASP A 97 -1.84 2.57 2.17
N ALA A 98 -2.45 2.83 3.33
CA ALA A 98 -3.91 2.97 3.51
C ALA A 98 -4.56 4.18 2.82
N ASP A 99 -3.76 5.09 2.27
CA ASP A 99 -4.17 6.28 1.53
C ASP A 99 -3.84 6.21 0.03
N MET A 100 -3.37 5.06 -0.45
CA MET A 100 -3.06 4.85 -1.85
C MET A 100 -4.32 4.48 -2.65
N VAL A 101 -4.60 5.27 -3.68
CA VAL A 101 -5.61 4.96 -4.69
C VAL A 101 -4.93 4.35 -5.91
N VAL A 102 -5.37 3.17 -6.30
CA VAL A 102 -4.75 2.41 -7.40
C VAL A 102 -5.49 2.67 -8.71
N PRO A 103 -4.80 3.08 -9.80
CA PRO A 103 -5.43 3.20 -11.11
C PRO A 103 -6.00 1.87 -11.60
N PRO A 104 -7.03 1.90 -12.47
CA PRO A 104 -7.50 0.70 -13.17
C PRO A 104 -6.36 -0.06 -13.85
N ASP A 105 -6.46 -1.38 -13.86
CA ASP A 105 -5.52 -2.34 -14.48
C ASP A 105 -4.08 -2.35 -13.93
N CYS A 106 -3.72 -1.47 -12.98
CA CYS A 106 -2.37 -1.40 -12.44
C CYS A 106 -1.95 -2.71 -11.76
N LEU A 107 -2.82 -3.32 -10.95
CA LEU A 107 -2.51 -4.59 -10.30
C LEU A 107 -2.49 -5.75 -11.30
N GLN A 108 -3.44 -5.76 -12.25
CA GLN A 108 -3.42 -6.73 -13.35
C GLN A 108 -2.08 -6.70 -14.11
N ARG A 109 -1.64 -5.52 -14.55
CA ARG A 109 -0.36 -5.36 -15.25
C ARG A 109 0.83 -5.75 -14.38
N THR A 110 0.78 -5.45 -13.08
CA THR A 110 1.83 -5.84 -12.14
C THR A 110 1.95 -7.36 -12.06
N ALA A 111 0.83 -8.07 -11.96
CA ALA A 111 0.79 -9.53 -11.96
C ALA A 111 1.31 -10.11 -13.29
N GLU A 112 0.92 -9.53 -14.43
CA GLU A 112 1.39 -9.95 -15.75
C GLU A 112 2.91 -9.78 -15.91
N ILE A 113 3.47 -8.64 -15.47
CA ILE A 113 4.92 -8.37 -15.52
C ILE A 113 5.69 -9.40 -14.67
N ILE A 114 5.24 -9.65 -13.43
CA ILE A 114 5.88 -10.63 -12.54
C ILE A 114 5.69 -12.06 -13.08
N GLY A 115 4.51 -12.36 -13.62
CA GLY A 115 4.22 -13.67 -14.20
C GLY A 115 5.00 -14.00 -15.46
N ALA A 116 5.45 -12.98 -16.20
CA ALA A 116 6.22 -13.14 -17.43
C ALA A 116 7.70 -13.50 -17.18
N ASP A 117 8.26 -13.14 -16.01
CA ASP A 117 9.64 -13.46 -15.64
C ASP A 117 9.71 -14.09 -14.24
N PRO A 118 9.87 -15.42 -14.14
CA PRO A 118 9.97 -16.10 -12.84
C PRO A 118 11.21 -15.70 -12.04
N ASN A 119 12.20 -15.02 -12.63
CA ASN A 119 13.37 -14.50 -11.92
C ASN A 119 13.18 -13.06 -11.45
N LEU A 120 12.07 -12.40 -11.81
CA LEU A 120 11.77 -11.05 -11.35
C LEU A 120 11.26 -11.08 -9.90
N ALA A 121 12.12 -10.68 -8.98
CA ALA A 121 11.80 -10.67 -7.55
C ALA A 121 10.83 -9.55 -7.15
N SER A 122 10.82 -8.42 -7.85
CA SER A 122 9.98 -7.27 -7.50
C SER A 122 9.72 -6.35 -8.68
N SER A 123 8.52 -5.77 -8.72
CA SER A 123 8.16 -4.64 -9.58
C SER A 123 7.74 -3.45 -8.71
N THR A 124 7.90 -2.22 -9.20
CA THR A 124 7.50 -1.01 -8.49
C THR A 124 6.73 -0.08 -9.42
N ALA A 125 5.51 0.28 -9.02
CA ALA A 125 4.73 1.31 -9.67
C ALA A 125 5.04 2.69 -9.07
N ALA A 126 5.15 3.70 -9.92
CA ALA A 126 5.36 5.06 -9.45
C ALA A 126 4.09 5.62 -8.80
N SER A 127 4.22 6.18 -7.59
CA SER A 127 3.15 6.90 -6.91
C SER A 127 3.23 8.40 -7.21
N THR A 128 2.07 9.05 -7.27
CA THR A 128 1.97 10.51 -7.38
C THR A 128 1.07 11.01 -6.26
N PHE A 129 1.56 11.96 -5.47
CA PHE A 129 0.74 12.60 -4.45
C PHE A 129 -0.33 13.46 -5.13
N LEU A 130 -1.60 13.20 -4.81
CA LEU A 130 -2.71 14.01 -5.27
C LEU A 130 -2.82 15.23 -4.35
N PRO A 131 -2.61 16.46 -4.87
CA PRO A 131 -2.73 17.65 -4.04
C PRO A 131 -4.16 17.77 -3.50
N THR A 132 -4.29 17.87 -2.18
CA THR A 132 -5.53 18.27 -1.52
C THR A 132 -5.79 19.74 -1.86
N GLY A 133 -6.57 20.00 -2.92
CA GLY A 133 -7.06 21.35 -3.25
C GLY A 133 -6.09 22.28 -4.01
N GLY A 134 -5.26 21.76 -4.93
CA GLY A 134 -4.35 22.59 -5.74
C GLY A 134 -4.14 22.06 -7.15
N THR A 135 -4.09 22.96 -8.13
CA THR A 135 -3.92 22.67 -9.56
C THR A 135 -2.76 21.70 -9.84
N ARG A 136 -3.06 20.72 -10.70
CA ARG A 136 -2.16 19.65 -11.17
C ARG A 136 -0.84 20.24 -11.68
N ARG A 137 0.24 20.16 -10.90
CA ARG A 137 1.61 20.34 -11.41
C ARG A 137 2.19 18.97 -11.72
N SER A 138 2.07 18.55 -12.97
CA SER A 138 2.82 17.39 -13.46
C SER A 138 4.31 17.71 -13.46
N ARG A 139 5.09 17.05 -12.59
CA ARG A 139 6.51 16.81 -12.86
C ARG A 139 6.63 15.43 -13.50
N THR A 140 6.74 15.40 -14.82
CA THR A 140 7.30 14.24 -15.52
C THR A 140 8.80 14.19 -15.23
N GLY A 141 9.20 13.33 -14.30
CA GLY A 141 10.59 13.01 -14.05
C GLY A 141 10.84 11.55 -14.40
N ALA A 142 11.12 11.27 -15.68
CA ALA A 142 11.83 10.05 -16.03
C ALA A 142 13.26 10.19 -15.48
N SER A 143 13.56 9.52 -14.38
CA SER A 143 14.94 9.45 -13.87
C SER A 143 15.60 8.19 -14.42
N THR A 144 16.28 8.33 -15.55
CA THR A 144 17.47 7.53 -15.81
C THR A 144 18.52 7.93 -14.77
N GLY A 145 19.06 6.93 -14.07
CA GLY A 145 19.85 7.10 -12.86
C GLY A 145 20.92 8.20 -12.96
N ARG A 146 20.84 9.16 -12.03
CA ARG A 146 22.01 9.92 -11.56
C ARG A 146 21.97 9.93 -10.05
N ARG A 147 23.09 9.52 -9.45
CA ARG A 147 23.36 9.54 -8.01
C ARG A 147 23.00 10.93 -7.46
N CYS A 148 22.06 10.99 -6.53
CA CYS A 148 22.01 12.11 -5.59
C CYS A 148 23.20 11.97 -4.64
N VAL A 149 24.37 12.47 -5.05
CA VAL A 149 25.45 12.80 -4.12
C VAL A 149 25.00 14.07 -3.42
N ALA A 150 24.57 13.94 -2.17
CA ALA A 150 24.39 15.08 -1.29
C ALA A 150 25.78 15.63 -0.91
N SER A 151 26.39 16.44 -1.78
CA SER A 151 27.53 17.28 -1.43
C SER A 151 27.00 18.54 -0.74
N ARG A 152 26.99 18.53 0.60
CA ARG A 152 26.96 19.78 1.38
C ARG A 152 28.35 20.40 1.29
N PRO A 153 28.50 21.66 0.83
CA PRO A 153 29.75 22.38 1.06
C PRO A 153 29.83 22.74 2.55
N CYS A 154 30.86 22.21 3.22
CA CYS A 154 31.32 22.72 4.51
C CYS A 154 31.88 24.13 4.29
N GLY A 155 31.18 25.15 4.78
CA GLY A 155 31.71 26.50 4.95
C GLY A 155 32.22 26.68 6.39
N PRO A 156 33.29 27.46 6.63
CA PRO A 156 33.95 27.55 7.92
C PRO A 156 33.32 28.63 8.82
N GLY A 157 33.34 28.41 10.13
CA GLY A 157 33.35 29.48 11.13
C GLY A 157 32.04 29.70 11.91
N GLY A 158 32.09 29.36 13.20
CA GLY A 158 31.09 29.73 14.19
C GLY A 158 31.37 28.98 15.49
N GLY A 159 32.20 29.56 16.36
CA GLY A 159 32.62 28.99 17.63
C GLY A 159 31.47 28.86 18.63
N TRP A 160 31.65 27.93 19.58
CA TRP A 160 30.79 27.76 20.73
C TRP A 160 31.43 28.51 21.90
N ASP A 161 30.77 29.57 22.35
CA ASP A 161 30.75 29.98 23.76
C ASP A 161 29.48 29.39 24.40
#